data_AF-A0A923ZTH3-F1
#
_entry.id   AF-A0A923ZTH3-F1
#
_cell.length_a   1.000
_cell.length_b   1.000
_cell.length_c   1.000
_cell.angle_alpha   90.00
_cell.angle_beta   90.00
_cell.angle_gamma   90.00
#
_symmetry.space_group_name_H-M   'P 1'
#
loop_
_entity.id
_entity.type
_entity.pdbx_description
1 polymer ?
#
loop_
_entity_poly.entity_id
_entity_poly.type
_entity_poly.pdbx_seq_one_letter_code
_entity_poly.pdbx_strand_id
1 'polypeptide(L)'
;MFPLLFLVTACTKQPKLESLNLEKWSADRGGCNGERTRSIEKLKSLKQEIKGVSSNDLDDYLGTPDIQQLADRSQKYYIYFLEKGVHCEDLKLHSDARSMSVRFSAMGMATEVTFQRGVPSE
;
A
#
# COMPACT_ATOMS: atom_id res chain seq x y z
N MET A 1 -45.17 -15.78 -11.14
CA MET A 1 -43.74 -15.89 -11.48
C MET A 1 -43.00 -14.87 -10.63
N PHE A 2 -42.52 -15.27 -9.45
CA PHE A 2 -41.84 -14.38 -8.50
C PHE A 2 -40.37 -14.27 -8.94
N PRO A 3 -39.84 -13.07 -9.24
CA PRO A 3 -38.45 -12.94 -9.62
C PRO A 3 -37.55 -13.29 -8.44
N LEU A 4 -36.74 -14.33 -8.62
CA LEU A 4 -35.71 -14.77 -7.70
C LEU A 4 -34.59 -13.72 -7.68
N LEU A 5 -34.58 -12.89 -6.66
CA LEU A 5 -33.56 -11.87 -6.42
C LEU A 5 -32.26 -12.57 -5.98
N PHE A 6 -31.32 -12.77 -6.91
CA PHE A 6 -29.97 -13.27 -6.63
C PHE A 6 -29.17 -12.17 -5.90
N LEU A 7 -29.08 -12.26 -4.57
CA LEU A 7 -28.10 -11.51 -3.78
C LEU A 7 -26.71 -12.11 -4.02
N VAL A 8 -25.94 -11.50 -4.91
CA VAL A 8 -24.50 -11.74 -4.99
C VAL A 8 -23.83 -11.13 -3.77
N THR A 9 -23.50 -11.96 -2.79
CA THR A 9 -22.63 -11.57 -1.67
C THR A 9 -21.20 -11.47 -2.19
N ALA A 10 -20.78 -10.26 -2.55
CA ALA A 10 -19.36 -9.97 -2.78
C ALA A 10 -18.63 -10.08 -1.44
N CYS A 11 -18.04 -11.24 -1.17
CA CYS A 11 -17.19 -11.46 -0.02
C CYS A 11 -15.83 -10.81 -0.34
N THR A 12 -15.64 -9.55 0.04
CA THR A 12 -14.34 -8.88 -0.01
C THR A 12 -13.43 -9.57 1.01
N LYS A 13 -12.59 -10.48 0.51
CA LYS A 13 -11.60 -11.19 1.33
C LYS A 13 -10.54 -10.18 1.76
N GLN A 14 -10.64 -9.73 3.01
CA GLN A 14 -9.65 -8.85 3.61
C GLN A 14 -8.28 -9.57 3.67
N PRO A 15 -7.16 -8.92 3.29
CA PRO A 15 -5.84 -9.52 3.34
C PRO A 15 -5.48 -9.88 4.77
N LYS A 16 -4.98 -11.10 5.00
CA LYS A 16 -4.60 -11.57 6.34
C LYS A 16 -3.21 -11.04 6.68
N LEU A 17 -3.16 -9.78 7.14
CA LEU A 17 -1.95 -9.15 7.66
C LEU A 17 -1.58 -9.59 9.08
N GLU A 18 -2.19 -10.67 9.61
CA GLU A 18 -2.15 -11.12 11.02
C GLU A 18 -0.74 -11.28 11.63
N SER A 19 0.33 -11.28 10.82
CA SER A 19 1.71 -11.38 11.29
C SER A 19 2.55 -10.10 11.09
N LEU A 20 1.96 -8.99 10.66
CA LEU A 20 2.64 -7.69 10.58
C LEU A 20 2.43 -6.96 11.91
N ASN A 21 3.52 -6.51 12.55
CA ASN A 21 3.39 -5.68 13.74
C ASN A 21 2.93 -4.27 13.32
N LEU A 22 1.62 -4.08 13.22
CA LEU A 22 0.99 -2.85 12.74
C LEU A 22 1.29 -1.65 13.64
N GLU A 23 1.46 -1.87 14.95
CA GLU A 23 1.87 -0.84 15.89
C GLU A 23 3.25 -0.28 15.53
N LYS A 24 4.24 -1.18 15.36
CA LYS A 24 5.61 -0.80 14.95
C LYS A 24 5.66 -0.21 13.54
N TRP A 25 4.86 -0.75 12.62
CA TRP A 25 4.76 -0.26 11.26
C TRP A 25 4.24 1.18 11.20
N SER A 26 3.15 1.46 11.92
CA SER A 26 2.50 2.76 11.97
C SER A 26 3.37 3.80 12.70
N ALA A 27 4.05 3.38 13.77
CA ALA A 27 5.00 4.23 14.49
C ALA A 27 6.24 4.63 13.68
N ASP A 28 6.57 3.86 12.63
CA ASP A 28 7.72 4.11 11.76
C ASP A 28 7.33 4.76 10.43
N ARG A 29 6.65 5.91 10.49
CA ARG A 29 6.29 6.68 9.29
C ARG A 29 7.54 7.03 8.47
N GLY A 30 7.49 6.79 7.15
CA GLY A 30 8.66 6.89 6.28
C GLY A 30 9.71 5.79 6.44
N GLY A 31 9.57 4.83 7.35
CA GLY A 31 10.59 3.79 7.53
C GLY A 31 11.92 4.30 8.11
N CYS A 32 11.91 5.49 8.74
CA CYS A 32 13.11 6.19 9.19
C CYS A 32 13.79 5.56 10.41
N ASN A 33 13.07 4.75 11.18
CA ASN A 33 13.55 4.02 12.35
C ASN A 33 13.92 2.56 12.03
N GLY A 34 13.67 2.09 10.81
CA GLY A 34 14.06 0.76 10.33
C GLY A 34 13.15 -0.39 10.78
N GLU A 35 12.02 -0.10 11.43
CA GLU A 35 11.04 -1.12 11.82
C GLU A 35 10.35 -1.71 10.58
N ARG A 36 10.07 -0.89 9.56
CA ARG A 36 9.44 -1.34 8.32
C ARG A 36 10.28 -2.32 7.51
N THR A 37 11.61 -2.29 7.65
CA THR A 37 12.52 -3.23 6.95
C THR A 37 12.26 -4.68 7.34
N ARG A 38 11.82 -4.93 8.58
CA ARG A 38 11.48 -6.27 9.09
C ARG A 38 10.22 -6.84 8.45
N SER A 39 9.36 -5.97 7.93
CA SER A 39 8.08 -6.34 7.33
C SER A 39 8.16 -6.62 5.83
N ILE A 40 9.30 -6.36 5.17
CA ILE A 40 9.44 -6.41 3.70
C ILE A 40 9.06 -7.78 3.15
N GLU A 41 9.63 -8.87 3.68
CA GLU A 41 9.37 -10.22 3.16
C GLU A 41 7.91 -10.63 3.38
N LYS A 42 7.31 -10.21 4.50
CA LYS A 42 5.88 -10.44 4.75
C LYS A 42 5.02 -9.66 3.75
N LEU A 43 5.29 -8.37 3.54
CA LEU A 43 4.58 -7.56 2.55
C LEU A 43 4.68 -8.14 1.13
N LYS A 44 5.87 -8.64 0.74
CA LYS A 44 6.05 -9.34 -0.54
C LYS A 44 5.18 -10.59 -0.64
N SER A 45 5.10 -11.39 0.42
CA SER A 45 4.25 -12.59 0.45
C SER A 45 2.76 -12.27 0.30
N LEU A 46 2.34 -11.09 0.76
CA LEU A 46 0.96 -10.61 0.73
C LEU A 46 0.60 -9.85 -0.55
N LYS A 47 1.52 -9.71 -1.51
CA LYS A 47 1.31 -8.94 -2.74
C LYS A 47 0.02 -9.32 -3.49
N GLN A 48 -0.34 -10.61 -3.53
CA GLN A 48 -1.57 -11.04 -4.19
C GLN A 48 -2.82 -10.77 -3.34
N GLU A 49 -2.70 -10.76 -2.02
CA GLU A 49 -3.80 -10.43 -1.12
C GLU A 49 -4.11 -8.93 -1.10
N ILE A 50 -3.08 -8.09 -1.27
CA ILE A 50 -3.24 -6.63 -1.38
C ILE A 50 -3.90 -6.24 -2.72
N LYS A 51 -3.71 -7.03 -3.78
CA LYS A 51 -4.40 -6.80 -5.05
C LYS A 51 -5.91 -7.02 -4.88
N GLY A 52 -6.70 -6.09 -5.39
CA GLY A 52 -8.15 -6.08 -5.24
C GLY A 52 -8.64 -5.54 -3.89
N VAL A 53 -7.76 -5.01 -3.05
CA VAL A 53 -8.14 -4.27 -1.83
C VAL A 53 -8.44 -2.83 -2.20
N SER A 54 -9.46 -2.22 -1.58
CA SER A 54 -9.77 -0.81 -1.82
C SER A 54 -8.72 0.08 -1.14
N SER A 55 -8.54 1.31 -1.62
CA SER A 55 -7.63 2.26 -0.96
C SER A 55 -8.02 2.55 0.48
N ASN A 56 -9.32 2.59 0.78
CA ASN A 56 -9.82 2.83 2.13
C ASN A 56 -9.50 1.68 3.07
N ASP A 57 -9.75 0.43 2.62
CA ASP A 57 -9.38 -0.73 3.41
C ASP A 57 -7.85 -0.77 3.61
N LEU A 58 -7.07 -0.42 2.59
CA LEU A 58 -5.61 -0.37 2.72
C LEU A 58 -5.15 0.71 3.71
N ASP A 59 -5.82 1.86 3.76
CA ASP A 59 -5.58 2.91 4.76
C ASP A 59 -5.93 2.41 6.17
N ASP A 60 -7.03 1.67 6.33
CA ASP A 60 -7.41 1.05 7.61
C ASP A 60 -6.39 -0.01 8.07
N TYR A 61 -5.75 -0.69 7.12
CA TYR A 61 -4.77 -1.74 7.41
C TYR A 61 -3.35 -1.22 7.65
N LEU A 62 -2.78 -0.52 6.67
CA LEU A 62 -1.38 -0.10 6.69
C LEU A 62 -1.22 1.35 7.18
N GLY A 63 -2.32 2.05 7.41
CA GLY A 63 -2.30 3.49 7.65
C GLY A 63 -2.08 4.29 6.37
N THR A 64 -2.11 5.60 6.55
CA THR A 64 -1.85 6.58 5.50
C THR A 64 -0.48 6.34 4.85
N PRO A 65 -0.38 6.37 3.51
CA PRO A 65 0.90 6.26 2.82
C PRO A 65 1.83 7.44 3.17
N ASP A 66 3.13 7.25 2.94
CA ASP A 66 4.08 8.34 3.10
C ASP A 66 3.93 9.37 1.96
N ILE A 67 3.66 8.88 0.74
CA ILE A 67 3.34 9.71 -0.41
C ILE A 67 2.08 9.16 -1.09
N GLN A 68 1.13 10.06 -1.35
CA GLN A 68 0.00 9.81 -2.23
C GLN A 68 0.21 10.62 -3.51
N GLN A 69 0.37 9.93 -4.64
CA GLN A 69 0.56 10.54 -5.94
C GLN A 69 -0.64 10.24 -6.84
N LEU A 70 -1.12 11.26 -7.54
CA LEU A 70 -2.07 11.10 -8.64
C LEU A 70 -1.25 11.10 -9.92
N ALA A 71 -1.49 10.13 -10.78
CA ALA A 71 -0.87 10.05 -12.09
C ALA A 71 -1.92 10.22 -13.19
N ASP A 72 -1.45 10.29 -14.43
CA ASP A 72 -2.29 10.40 -15.60
C ASP A 72 -3.36 9.29 -15.66
N ARG A 73 -4.49 9.61 -16.31
CA ARG A 73 -5.65 8.71 -16.47
C ARG A 73 -6.34 8.32 -15.15
N SER A 74 -6.31 9.21 -14.16
CA SER A 74 -6.99 9.02 -12.87
C SER A 74 -6.46 7.81 -12.08
N GLN A 75 -5.18 7.48 -12.26
CA GLN A 75 -4.50 6.46 -11.46
C GLN A 75 -3.96 7.09 -10.18
N LYS A 76 -3.98 6.32 -9.10
CA LYS A 76 -3.49 6.75 -7.79
C LYS A 76 -2.40 5.79 -7.34
N TYR A 77 -1.32 6.32 -6.78
CA TYR A 77 -0.24 5.55 -6.19
C TYR A 77 -0.12 5.87 -4.71
N TYR A 78 -0.10 4.82 -3.90
CA TYR A 78 0.34 4.90 -2.51
C TYR A 78 1.78 4.41 -2.43
N ILE A 79 2.65 5.20 -1.82
CA ILE A 79 4.05 4.83 -1.62
C ILE A 79 4.34 4.78 -0.13
N TYR A 80 4.93 3.66 0.29
CA TYR A 80 5.45 3.44 1.63
C TYR A 80 6.95 3.20 1.54
N PHE A 81 7.76 4.06 2.15
CA PHE A 81 9.19 3.81 2.32
C PHE A 81 9.39 2.70 3.36
N LEU A 82 10.31 1.77 3.04
CA LEU A 82 10.57 0.55 3.81
C LEU A 82 11.92 0.58 4.53
N GLU A 83 12.73 1.60 4.26
CA GLU A 83 14.02 1.84 4.89
C GLU A 83 14.33 3.34 4.95
N LYS A 84 15.26 3.70 5.83
CA LYS A 84 15.75 5.07 5.97
C LYS A 84 16.40 5.56 4.67
N GLY A 85 16.09 6.80 4.30
CA GLY A 85 16.74 7.53 3.21
C GLY A 85 16.69 9.04 3.42
N VAL A 86 17.11 9.80 2.40
CA VAL A 86 17.16 11.28 2.45
C VAL A 86 15.78 11.92 2.65
N HIS A 87 14.70 11.22 2.30
CA HIS A 87 13.32 11.67 2.54
C HIS A 87 12.98 11.82 4.04
N CYS A 88 13.72 11.16 4.93
CA CYS A 88 13.57 11.30 6.37
C CYS A 88 14.05 12.65 6.90
N GLU A 89 14.91 13.34 6.16
CA GLU A 89 15.43 14.66 6.50
C GLU A 89 14.62 15.75 5.80
N ASP A 90 14.35 15.55 4.50
CA ASP A 90 13.48 16.43 3.72
C ASP A 90 12.71 15.62 2.67
N LEU A 91 11.37 15.62 2.79
CA LEU A 91 10.45 14.93 1.87
C LEU A 91 10.53 15.43 0.43
N LYS A 92 11.11 16.60 0.18
CA LYS A 92 11.31 17.15 -1.17
C LYS A 92 12.51 16.52 -1.89
N LEU A 93 13.43 15.90 -1.15
CA LEU A 93 14.59 15.26 -1.73
C LEU A 93 14.19 13.93 -2.38
N HIS A 94 14.66 13.73 -3.61
CA HIS A 94 14.49 12.46 -4.29
C HIS A 94 15.28 11.37 -3.55
N SER A 95 14.54 10.38 -3.02
CA SER A 95 15.12 9.30 -2.22
C SER A 95 15.07 7.98 -2.97
N ASP A 96 16.21 7.30 -3.06
CA ASP A 96 16.33 5.94 -3.63
C ASP A 96 16.16 4.81 -2.59
N ALA A 97 15.64 5.15 -1.41
CA ALA A 97 15.27 4.17 -0.39
C ALA A 97 14.28 3.14 -0.95
N ARG A 98 14.42 1.87 -0.53
CA ARG A 98 13.46 0.82 -0.84
C ARG A 98 12.05 1.26 -0.45
N SER A 99 11.12 1.10 -1.37
CA SER A 99 9.72 1.49 -1.22
C SER A 99 8.80 0.37 -1.69
N MET A 100 7.58 0.37 -1.17
CA MET A 100 6.45 -0.36 -1.71
C MET A 100 5.51 0.64 -2.37
N SER A 101 5.22 0.44 -3.65
CA SER A 101 4.21 1.23 -4.36
C SER A 101 2.98 0.37 -4.64
N VAL A 102 1.80 0.93 -4.38
CA VAL A 102 0.50 0.32 -4.67
C VAL A 102 -0.23 1.20 -5.65
N ARG A 103 -0.48 0.68 -6.86
CA ARG A 103 -1.25 1.36 -7.91
C ARG A 103 -2.72 1.00 -7.80
N PHE A 104 -3.58 2.00 -7.74
CA PHE A 104 -5.03 1.84 -7.75
C PHE A 104 -5.61 2.18 -9.12
N SER A 105 -6.69 1.48 -9.47
CA SER A 105 -7.56 1.84 -10.58
C SER A 105 -8.35 3.12 -10.27
N ALA A 106 -9.01 3.68 -11.29
CA ALA A 106 -9.91 4.82 -11.12
C ALA A 106 -11.08 4.55 -10.15
N MET A 107 -11.40 3.27 -9.87
CA MET A 107 -12.41 2.86 -8.89
C MET A 107 -11.84 2.72 -7.46
N GLY A 108 -10.56 3.02 -7.24
CA GLY A 108 -9.92 2.92 -5.93
C GLY A 108 -9.51 1.50 -5.53
N MET A 109 -9.45 0.55 -6.48
CA MET A 109 -9.05 -0.84 -6.23
C MET A 109 -7.57 -1.06 -6.57
N ALA A 110 -6.81 -1.68 -5.68
CA ALA A 110 -5.39 -2.00 -5.90
C ALA A 110 -5.22 -2.98 -7.08
N THR A 111 -4.45 -2.57 -8.08
CA THR A 111 -4.20 -3.33 -9.33
C THR A 111 -2.79 -3.90 -9.37
N GLU A 112 -1.83 -3.19 -8.79
CA GLU A 112 -0.44 -3.59 -8.77
C GLU A 112 0.23 -3.19 -7.46
N VAL A 113 1.14 -4.04 -7.00
CA VAL A 113 2.02 -3.79 -5.86
C VAL A 113 3.45 -4.04 -6.34
N THR A 114 4.31 -3.05 -6.26
CA THR A 114 5.73 -3.16 -6.61
C THR A 114 6.60 -2.88 -5.40
N PHE A 115 7.76 -3.53 -5.37
CA PHE A 115 8.84 -3.25 -4.43
C PHE A 115 10.00 -2.75 -5.26
N GLN A 116 10.42 -1.51 -5.03
CA GLN A 116 11.35 -0.80 -5.89
C GLN A 116 12.24 0.12 -5.05
N ARG A 117 13.09 0.90 -5.72
CA ARG A 117 13.83 2.00 -5.10
C ARG A 117 13.18 3.31 -5.48
N GLY A 118 12.96 4.16 -4.48
CA GLY A 118 12.36 5.48 -4.62
C GLY A 118 10.89 5.48 -5.04
N VAL A 119 10.42 6.63 -5.49
CA VAL A 119 9.04 6.85 -5.93
C VAL A 119 8.94 6.46 -7.42
N PRO A 120 7.87 5.79 -7.87
CA PRO A 120 7.70 5.51 -9.30
C PRO A 120 7.69 6.82 -10.10
N SER A 121 8.56 6.92 -11.09
CA SER A 121 8.47 7.93 -12.14
C SER A 121 7.21 7.66 -12.97
N GLU A 122 6.42 8.70 -13.22
CA GLU A 122 5.24 8.65 -14.09
C GLU A 122 5.56 8.14 -15.51
#